data_AF-A0A1G1NX08-F1
#
_entry.id   AF-A0A1G1NX08-F1
#
_cell.length_a   1.000
_cell.length_b   1.000
_cell.length_c   1.000
_cell.angle_alpha   90.00
_cell.angle_beta   90.00
_cell.angle_gamma   90.00
#
_symmetry.space_group_name_H-M   'P 1'
#
loop_
_entity.id
_entity.type
_entity.pdbx_description
1 polymer ?
#
loop_
_entity_poly.entity_id
_entity_poly.type
_entity_poly.pdbx_seq_one_letter_code
_entity_poly.pdbx_strand_id
1 'polypeptide(L)'
;MITNLKSDIGRYKRSSGNIYMLFEQGLWAIAVYRFARWVRKFPIPIISHLLRFFAYLLFKQIEIFTGISLPASAEIGKGFYVGHFGGIILHSQAKLGENCSIGPGVVIGTLGGGDSGVPVLGNNVYVGVGAKILGGIKVGNNVRIGANAVVLSDIPDGATAVGIPARILEKK
;
A
#
# COMPACT_ATOMS: atom_id res chain seq x y z
N MET A 1 10.56 5.38 12.12
CA MET A 1 9.23 6.02 11.96
C MET A 1 9.36 7.35 11.24
N ILE A 2 10.09 8.31 11.81
CA ILE A 2 10.23 9.69 11.30
C ILE A 2 10.75 9.73 9.85
N THR A 3 11.77 8.93 9.53
CA THR A 3 12.38 8.90 8.18
C THR A 3 11.40 8.45 7.09
N ASN A 4 10.62 7.38 7.35
CA ASN A 4 9.64 6.88 6.39
C ASN A 4 8.52 7.90 6.17
N LEU A 5 7.93 8.43 7.25
CA LEU A 5 6.84 9.39 7.15
C LEU A 5 7.27 10.69 6.47
N LYS A 6 8.50 11.16 6.72
CA LYS A 6 9.08 12.33 6.03
C LYS A 6 9.15 12.11 4.51
N SER A 7 9.55 10.92 4.07
CA SER A 7 9.57 10.56 2.64
C SER A 7 8.17 10.50 2.04
N ASP A 8 7.21 9.95 2.78
CA ASP A 8 5.81 9.86 2.34
C ASP A 8 5.22 11.27 2.17
N ILE A 9 5.37 12.15 3.18
CA ILE A 9 4.96 13.56 3.15
C ILE A 9 5.60 14.30 1.95
N GLY A 10 6.87 14.03 1.65
CA GLY A 10 7.56 14.62 0.50
C GLY A 10 6.88 14.32 -0.85
N ARG A 11 6.18 13.19 -0.98
CA ARG A 11 5.39 12.89 -2.18
C ARG A 11 4.11 13.72 -2.25
N TYR A 12 3.40 13.85 -1.13
CA TYR A 12 2.18 14.65 -1.07
C TYR A 12 2.46 16.15 -1.25
N LYS A 13 3.56 16.67 -0.70
CA LYS A 13 3.99 18.06 -0.94
C LYS A 13 4.21 18.37 -2.42
N ARG A 14 4.80 17.42 -3.17
CA ARG A 14 5.02 17.57 -4.62
C ARG A 14 3.73 17.45 -5.43
N SER A 15 2.76 16.67 -4.94
CA SER A 15 1.49 16.44 -5.62
C SER A 15 0.48 17.55 -5.38
N SER A 16 0.22 17.87 -4.11
CA SER A 16 -0.89 18.74 -3.68
C SER A 16 -0.42 20.06 -3.07
N GLY A 17 0.88 20.21 -2.78
CA GLY A 17 1.44 21.39 -2.11
C GLY A 17 1.48 21.27 -0.58
N ASN A 18 2.07 22.28 0.08
CA ASN A 18 2.40 22.21 1.51
C ASN A 18 1.18 22.18 2.46
N ILE A 19 0.12 22.94 2.14
CA ILE A 19 -1.07 23.04 3.01
C ILE A 19 -2.12 21.99 2.63
N TYR A 20 -2.38 21.82 1.32
CA TYR A 20 -3.45 20.94 0.85
C TYR A 20 -3.18 19.47 1.09
N MET A 21 -1.91 19.06 1.24
CA MET A 21 -1.56 17.69 1.61
C MET A 21 -2.22 17.22 2.92
N LEU A 22 -2.55 18.15 3.83
CA LEU A 22 -3.18 17.81 5.11
C LEU A 22 -4.63 17.33 4.94
N PHE A 23 -5.24 17.51 3.77
CA PHE A 23 -6.59 17.06 3.46
C PHE A 23 -6.62 15.79 2.59
N GLU A 24 -5.44 15.23 2.27
CA GLU A 24 -5.32 14.00 1.50
C GLU A 24 -5.56 12.78 2.39
N GLN A 25 -6.64 12.04 2.14
CA GLN A 25 -7.03 10.87 2.94
C GLN A 25 -5.99 9.75 2.85
N GLY A 26 -5.29 9.64 1.72
CA GLY A 26 -4.14 8.75 1.57
C GLY A 26 -3.04 9.05 2.58
N LEU A 27 -2.74 10.33 2.83
CA LEU A 27 -1.74 10.72 3.83
C LEU A 27 -2.21 10.40 5.25
N TRP A 28 -3.50 10.59 5.56
CA TRP A 28 -4.07 10.20 6.86
C TRP A 28 -3.89 8.71 7.13
N ALA A 29 -4.22 7.88 6.13
CA ALA A 29 -4.07 6.43 6.25
C ALA A 29 -2.61 6.00 6.43
N ILE A 30 -1.69 6.63 5.68
CA ILE A 30 -0.26 6.36 5.81
C ILE A 30 0.25 6.81 7.20
N ALA A 31 -0.14 7.98 7.69
CA ALA A 31 0.28 8.47 8.99
C ALA A 31 -0.14 7.51 10.12
N VAL A 32 -1.40 7.05 10.11
CA VAL A 32 -1.90 6.07 11.07
C VAL A 32 -1.18 4.73 10.92
N TYR A 33 -0.94 4.25 9.70
CA TYR A 33 -0.15 3.04 9.46
C TYR A 33 1.28 3.15 10.04
N ARG A 34 1.98 4.27 9.79
CA ARG A 34 3.35 4.50 10.31
C ARG A 34 3.37 4.57 11.83
N PHE A 35 2.38 5.20 12.44
CA PHE A 35 2.20 5.24 13.89
C PHE A 35 1.95 3.84 14.46
N ALA A 36 1.01 3.09 13.90
CA ALA A 36 0.71 1.72 14.34
C ALA A 36 1.92 0.79 14.20
N ARG A 37 2.70 0.91 13.11
CA ARG A 37 3.98 0.17 12.93
C ARG A 37 5.01 0.51 14.01
N TRP A 38 5.08 1.78 14.42
CA TRP A 38 5.98 2.21 15.49
C TRP A 38 5.55 1.65 16.83
N VAL A 39 4.26 1.73 17.17
CA VAL A 39 3.68 1.18 18.40
C VAL A 39 3.98 -0.32 18.54
N ARG A 40 3.94 -1.09 17.45
CA ARG A 40 4.29 -2.52 17.46
C ARG A 40 5.74 -2.81 17.85
N LYS A 41 6.66 -1.86 17.63
CA LYS A 41 8.09 -1.96 17.98
C LYS A 41 8.40 -1.28 19.33
N PHE A 42 7.39 -0.78 20.04
CA PHE A 42 7.59 -0.07 21.30
C PHE A 42 8.06 -1.04 22.41
N PRO A 43 9.12 -0.71 23.16
CA PRO A 43 9.81 -1.68 24.02
C PRO A 43 9.07 -2.03 25.31
N ILE A 44 8.18 -1.16 25.80
CA ILE A 44 7.49 -1.35 27.09
C ILE A 44 6.16 -2.08 26.86
N PRO A 45 5.97 -3.33 27.34
CA PRO A 45 4.82 -4.16 26.98
C PRO A 45 3.46 -3.56 27.38
N ILE A 46 3.31 -3.11 28.62
CA ILE A 46 2.03 -2.58 29.15
C ILE A 46 1.57 -1.36 28.35
N ILE A 47 2.48 -0.41 28.14
CA ILE A 47 2.23 0.78 27.33
C ILE A 47 1.96 0.39 25.87
N SER A 48 2.71 -0.58 25.33
CA SER A 48 2.49 -1.07 23.96
C SER A 48 1.10 -1.67 23.79
N HIS A 49 0.58 -2.44 24.74
CA HIS A 49 -0.77 -2.99 24.67
C HIS A 49 -1.85 -1.90 24.61
N LEU A 50 -1.75 -0.89 25.48
CA LEU A 50 -2.66 0.25 25.48
C LEU A 50 -2.58 1.04 24.17
N LEU A 51 -1.36 1.37 23.73
CA LEU A 51 -1.15 2.08 22.46
C LEU A 51 -1.62 1.27 21.25
N ARG A 52 -1.48 -0.06 21.26
CA ARG A 52 -1.97 -0.94 20.19
C ARG A 52 -3.49 -0.91 20.09
N PHE A 53 -4.19 -0.90 21.22
CA PHE A 53 -5.64 -0.75 21.25
C PHE A 53 -6.08 0.57 20.59
N PHE A 54 -5.49 1.70 21.00
CA PHE A 54 -5.79 2.99 20.39
C PHE A 54 -5.38 3.08 18.91
N ALA A 55 -4.21 2.56 18.55
CA ALA A 55 -3.77 2.51 17.15
C ALA A 55 -4.72 1.68 16.28
N TYR A 56 -5.29 0.60 16.81
CA TYR A 56 -6.29 -0.20 16.12
C TYR A 56 -7.62 0.56 15.96
N LEU A 57 -8.08 1.28 16.98
CA LEU A 57 -9.26 2.14 16.87
C LEU A 57 -9.07 3.23 15.80
N LEU A 58 -7.93 3.91 15.80
CA LEU A 58 -7.59 4.90 14.76
C LEU A 58 -7.54 4.26 13.37
N PHE A 59 -6.94 3.09 13.25
CA PHE A 59 -6.92 2.33 12.00
C PHE A 59 -8.34 2.05 11.49
N LYS A 60 -9.25 1.57 12.36
CA LYS A 60 -10.65 1.31 11.97
C LYS A 60 -11.43 2.55 11.62
N GLN A 61 -11.22 3.67 12.33
CA GLN A 61 -11.82 4.95 11.96
C GLN A 61 -11.35 5.40 10.57
N ILE A 62 -10.04 5.39 10.30
CA ILE A 62 -9.50 5.69 8.98
C ILE A 62 -10.09 4.75 7.93
N GLU A 63 -10.13 3.44 8.19
CA GLU A 63 -10.67 2.46 7.25
C GLU A 63 -12.13 2.76 6.90
N ILE A 64 -12.97 3.07 7.89
CA ILE A 64 -14.39 3.42 7.71
C ILE A 64 -14.55 4.75 6.96
N PHE A 65 -13.82 5.79 7.36
CA PHE A 65 -13.97 7.13 6.79
C PHE A 65 -13.33 7.29 5.42
N THR A 66 -12.29 6.51 5.09
CA THR A 66 -11.50 6.69 3.86
C THR A 66 -11.63 5.53 2.87
N GLY A 67 -12.14 4.38 3.30
CA GLY A 67 -12.13 3.14 2.52
C GLY A 67 -10.73 2.60 2.24
N ILE A 68 -9.70 3.02 2.98
CA ILE A 68 -8.30 2.60 2.82
C ILE A 68 -7.90 1.72 4.00
N SER A 69 -7.56 0.46 3.71
CA SER A 69 -7.11 -0.53 4.68
C SER A 69 -5.62 -0.83 4.51
N LEU A 70 -4.80 -0.27 5.41
CA LEU A 70 -3.36 -0.52 5.54
C LEU A 70 -3.03 -1.18 6.89
N PRO A 71 -3.06 -2.52 7.00
CA PRO A 71 -2.79 -3.20 8.27
C PRO A 71 -1.36 -2.94 8.77
N ALA A 72 -1.19 -2.71 10.07
CA ALA A 72 0.11 -2.47 10.69
C ALA A 72 1.08 -3.67 10.66
N SER A 73 0.62 -4.85 10.26
CA SER A 73 1.47 -6.02 10.03
C SER A 73 2.11 -6.02 8.63
N ALA A 74 1.51 -5.33 7.65
CA ALA A 74 2.06 -5.26 6.30
C ALA A 74 3.38 -4.50 6.29
N GLU A 75 4.28 -4.87 5.38
CA GLU A 75 5.60 -4.26 5.23
C GLU A 75 5.55 -3.30 4.04
N ILE A 76 5.55 -1.99 4.31
CA ILE A 76 5.51 -0.96 3.26
C ILE A 76 6.77 -0.10 3.39
N GLY A 77 7.56 0.00 2.32
CA GLY A 77 8.75 0.84 2.22
C GLY A 77 8.45 2.33 2.34
N LYS A 78 9.49 3.17 2.44
CA LYS A 78 9.35 4.64 2.49
C LYS A 78 8.92 5.20 1.13
N GLY A 79 8.36 6.41 1.12
CA GLY A 79 7.90 7.06 -0.12
C GLY A 79 6.62 6.42 -0.68
N PHE A 80 5.83 5.79 0.16
CA PHE A 80 4.55 5.24 -0.25
C PHE A 80 3.57 6.37 -0.56
N TYR A 81 2.78 6.21 -1.62
CA TYR A 81 1.79 7.18 -2.03
C TYR A 81 0.47 6.49 -2.35
N VAL A 82 -0.58 6.95 -1.69
CA VAL A 82 -1.96 6.59 -2.00
C VAL A 82 -2.60 7.77 -2.70
N GLY A 83 -2.99 7.57 -3.95
CA GLY A 83 -3.69 8.58 -4.75
C GLY A 83 -5.18 8.54 -4.44
N HIS A 84 -5.75 9.70 -4.11
CA HIS A 84 -7.19 9.90 -3.89
C HIS A 84 -7.80 9.00 -2.80
N PHE A 85 -9.12 9.07 -2.68
CA PHE A 85 -9.94 8.37 -1.71
C PHE A 85 -10.38 6.97 -2.19
N GLY A 86 -10.49 6.01 -1.27
CA GLY A 86 -11.43 4.88 -1.39
C GLY A 86 -10.92 3.56 -1.99
N GLY A 87 -11.43 2.46 -1.42
CA GLY A 87 -11.41 1.11 -2.01
C GLY A 87 -10.05 0.42 -2.04
N ILE A 88 -9.10 0.81 -1.20
CA ILE A 88 -7.76 0.21 -1.18
C ILE A 88 -7.67 -0.82 -0.07
N ILE A 89 -7.42 -2.07 -0.41
CA ILE A 89 -7.35 -3.17 0.55
C ILE A 89 -5.99 -3.88 0.42
N LEU A 90 -5.16 -3.81 1.47
CA LEU A 90 -3.91 -4.57 1.55
C LEU A 90 -4.04 -5.75 2.51
N HIS A 91 -3.58 -6.91 2.07
CA HIS A 91 -3.43 -8.07 2.92
C HIS A 91 -2.41 -7.80 4.04
N SER A 92 -2.65 -8.39 5.22
CA SER A 92 -1.88 -8.18 6.43
C SER A 92 -0.40 -8.61 6.34
N GLN A 93 -0.07 -9.50 5.40
CA GLN A 93 1.28 -10.00 5.14
C GLN A 93 1.89 -9.46 3.83
N ALA A 94 1.23 -8.52 3.16
CA ALA A 94 1.74 -7.95 1.91
C ALA A 94 3.06 -7.20 2.15
N LYS A 95 3.95 -7.30 1.17
CA LYS A 95 5.24 -6.61 1.17
C LYS A 95 5.34 -5.69 -0.03
N LEU A 96 5.54 -4.41 0.22
CA LEU A 96 5.70 -3.37 -0.79
C LEU A 96 7.04 -2.67 -0.55
N GLY A 97 7.85 -2.56 -1.59
CA GLY A 97 9.11 -1.82 -1.57
C GLY A 97 8.94 -0.31 -1.41
N GLU A 98 10.01 0.41 -1.69
CA GLU A 98 10.06 1.86 -1.61
C GLU A 98 9.38 2.53 -2.81
N ASN A 99 8.87 3.73 -2.61
CA ASN A 99 8.32 4.59 -3.66
C ASN A 99 7.12 4.01 -4.43
N CYS A 100 6.43 3.02 -3.88
CA CYS A 100 5.22 2.47 -4.50
C CYS A 100 4.07 3.49 -4.49
N SER A 101 3.26 3.45 -5.54
CA SER A 101 2.07 4.30 -5.72
C SER A 101 0.85 3.43 -5.98
N ILE A 102 -0.21 3.63 -5.19
CA ILE A 102 -1.44 2.85 -5.28
C ILE A 102 -2.61 3.78 -5.58
N GLY A 103 -3.37 3.47 -6.62
CA GLY A 103 -4.61 4.17 -6.95
C GLY A 103 -5.82 3.65 -6.16
N PRO A 104 -6.96 4.37 -6.19
CA PRO A 104 -8.19 3.94 -5.54
C PRO A 104 -8.69 2.61 -6.12
N GLY A 105 -9.40 1.82 -5.31
CA GLY A 105 -9.97 0.54 -5.73
C GLY A 105 -8.98 -0.63 -5.85
N VAL A 106 -7.71 -0.44 -5.48
CA VAL A 106 -6.68 -1.47 -5.59
C VAL A 106 -6.81 -2.50 -4.47
N VAL A 107 -6.70 -3.79 -4.83
CA VAL A 107 -6.63 -4.88 -3.86
C VAL A 107 -5.31 -5.64 -4.03
N ILE A 108 -4.58 -5.82 -2.94
CA ILE A 108 -3.39 -6.66 -2.86
C ILE A 108 -3.71 -7.80 -1.88
N GLY A 109 -3.93 -9.01 -2.40
CA GLY A 109 -4.63 -10.06 -1.67
C GLY A 109 -4.22 -11.49 -2.00
N THR A 110 -4.85 -12.44 -1.32
CA THR A 110 -4.80 -13.88 -1.62
C THR A 110 -5.82 -14.22 -2.71
N LEU A 111 -5.63 -15.34 -3.43
CA LEU A 111 -6.61 -15.86 -4.39
C LEU A 111 -7.80 -16.57 -3.72
N GLY A 112 -7.75 -16.75 -2.39
CA GLY A 112 -8.67 -17.62 -1.67
C GLY A 112 -8.33 -19.11 -1.85
N GLY A 113 -9.01 -19.99 -1.12
CA GLY A 113 -8.87 -21.44 -1.31
C GLY A 113 -7.61 -22.11 -0.72
N GLY A 114 -7.02 -21.57 0.35
CA GLY A 114 -5.85 -22.14 1.03
C GLY A 114 -4.67 -21.18 1.09
N ASP A 115 -3.45 -21.70 1.28
CA ASP A 115 -2.21 -20.90 1.31
C ASP A 115 -1.76 -20.55 -0.11
N SER A 116 -2.51 -19.67 -0.78
CA SER A 116 -2.18 -19.20 -2.12
C SER A 116 -1.11 -18.09 -2.14
N GLY A 117 -0.50 -17.81 -0.98
CA GLY A 117 0.52 -16.78 -0.80
C GLY A 117 -0.02 -15.35 -0.85
N VAL A 118 0.90 -14.39 -0.67
CA VAL A 118 0.59 -12.97 -0.61
C VAL A 118 1.57 -12.19 -1.49
N PRO A 119 1.11 -11.17 -2.25
CA PRO A 119 1.98 -10.47 -3.19
C PRO A 119 3.16 -9.77 -2.53
N VAL A 120 4.29 -9.80 -3.23
CA VAL A 120 5.51 -9.06 -2.91
C VAL A 120 5.81 -8.10 -4.07
N LEU A 121 5.75 -6.80 -3.81
CA LEU A 121 6.05 -5.73 -4.76
C LEU A 121 7.43 -5.15 -4.48
N GLY A 122 8.24 -5.00 -5.53
CA GLY A 122 9.53 -4.33 -5.50
C GLY A 122 9.43 -2.81 -5.32
N ASN A 123 10.50 -2.10 -5.68
CA ASN A 123 10.59 -0.65 -5.57
C ASN A 123 9.99 0.04 -6.80
N ASN A 124 9.51 1.27 -6.61
CA ASN A 124 8.97 2.13 -7.68
C ASN A 124 7.82 1.49 -8.47
N VAL A 125 7.00 0.66 -7.81
CA VAL A 125 5.83 0.03 -8.45
C VAL A 125 4.66 1.01 -8.45
N TYR A 126 4.13 1.28 -9.64
CA TYR A 126 2.87 2.01 -9.82
C TYR A 126 1.73 1.01 -10.03
N VAL A 127 0.68 1.08 -9.22
CA VAL A 127 -0.52 0.27 -9.35
C VAL A 127 -1.70 1.16 -9.71
N GLY A 128 -2.16 1.01 -10.95
CA GLY A 128 -3.28 1.74 -11.51
C GLY A 128 -4.59 1.50 -10.77
N VAL A 129 -5.50 2.46 -10.90
CA VAL A 129 -6.81 2.44 -10.22
C VAL A 129 -7.57 1.14 -10.49
N GLY A 130 -8.19 0.57 -9.47
CA GLY A 130 -9.02 -0.62 -9.58
C GLY A 130 -8.25 -1.94 -9.82
N ALA A 131 -6.93 -1.94 -9.94
CA ALA A 131 -6.17 -3.17 -10.18
C ALA A 131 -6.25 -4.17 -9.02
N LYS A 132 -6.14 -5.47 -9.33
CA LYS A 132 -6.15 -6.58 -8.38
C LYS A 132 -4.85 -7.34 -8.53
N ILE A 133 -4.06 -7.44 -7.47
CA ILE A 133 -2.78 -8.16 -7.43
C ILE A 133 -2.98 -9.29 -6.43
N LEU A 134 -3.07 -10.52 -6.93
CA LEU A 134 -3.58 -11.64 -6.14
C LEU A 134 -2.62 -12.84 -6.16
N GLY A 135 -2.49 -13.49 -5.01
CA GLY A 135 -1.66 -14.68 -4.81
C GLY A 135 -0.21 -14.37 -4.47
N GLY A 136 0.57 -15.41 -4.19
CA GLY A 136 1.99 -15.38 -3.83
C GLY A 136 2.91 -15.04 -5.00
N ILE A 137 2.61 -13.95 -5.69
CA ILE A 137 3.34 -13.47 -6.86
C ILE A 137 4.35 -12.38 -6.49
N LYS A 138 5.37 -12.25 -7.34
CA LYS A 138 6.39 -11.22 -7.26
C LYS A 138 6.19 -10.19 -8.37
N VAL A 139 6.10 -8.93 -7.99
CA VAL A 139 6.15 -7.80 -8.91
C VAL A 139 7.52 -7.15 -8.76
N GLY A 140 8.26 -7.09 -9.87
CA GLY A 140 9.60 -6.52 -9.93
C GLY A 140 9.67 -5.02 -9.63
N ASN A 141 10.87 -4.46 -9.77
CA ASN A 141 11.12 -3.03 -9.61
C ASN A 141 10.70 -2.24 -10.85
N ASN A 142 10.33 -0.98 -10.68
CA ASN A 142 9.99 -0.05 -11.76
C ASN A 142 8.83 -0.54 -12.64
N VAL A 143 7.92 -1.31 -12.07
CA VAL A 143 6.77 -1.89 -12.77
C VAL A 143 5.58 -0.92 -12.79
N ARG A 144 4.84 -0.93 -13.90
CA ARG A 144 3.55 -0.24 -14.02
C ARG A 144 2.43 -1.26 -14.21
N ILE A 145 1.50 -1.31 -13.28
CA ILE A 145 0.26 -2.10 -13.42
C ILE A 145 -0.83 -1.16 -13.93
N GLY A 146 -1.49 -1.54 -15.03
CA GLY A 146 -2.57 -0.77 -15.64
C GLY A 146 -3.82 -0.71 -14.77
N ALA A 147 -4.67 0.27 -15.06
CA ALA A 147 -5.98 0.38 -14.42
C ALA A 147 -6.82 -0.89 -14.66
N ASN A 148 -7.54 -1.33 -13.63
CA ASN A 148 -8.39 -2.53 -13.62
C ASN A 148 -7.68 -3.85 -14.02
N ALA A 149 -6.35 -3.89 -14.06
CA ALA A 149 -5.62 -5.10 -14.38
C ALA A 149 -5.78 -6.15 -13.27
N VAL A 150 -5.89 -7.43 -13.63
CA VAL A 150 -5.91 -8.56 -12.69
C VAL A 150 -4.62 -9.36 -12.83
N VAL A 151 -3.67 -9.12 -11.93
CA VAL A 151 -2.33 -9.71 -11.95
C VAL A 151 -2.35 -11.01 -11.15
N LEU A 152 -2.09 -12.11 -11.86
CA LEU A 152 -2.14 -13.49 -11.34
C LEU A 152 -0.81 -14.23 -11.49
N SER A 153 0.22 -13.55 -12.00
CA SER A 153 1.53 -14.12 -12.27
C SER A 153 2.62 -13.09 -11.97
N ASP A 154 3.85 -13.58 -11.78
CA ASP A 154 5.00 -12.72 -11.58
C ASP A 154 5.18 -11.72 -12.73
N ILE A 155 5.61 -10.50 -12.40
CA ILE A 155 5.88 -9.42 -13.36
C ILE A 155 7.35 -9.02 -13.24
N PRO A 156 8.14 -9.06 -14.32
CA PRO A 156 9.56 -8.75 -14.28
C PRO A 156 9.82 -7.24 -14.14
N ASP A 157 11.04 -6.89 -13.75
CA ASP A 157 11.50 -5.51 -13.59
C ASP A 157 11.27 -4.67 -14.86
N GLY A 158 10.83 -3.42 -14.69
CA GLY A 158 10.64 -2.45 -15.76
C GLY A 158 9.45 -2.73 -16.71
N ALA A 159 8.69 -3.79 -16.46
CA ALA A 159 7.55 -4.16 -17.27
C ALA A 159 6.31 -3.28 -17.01
N THR A 160 5.43 -3.25 -18.00
CA THR A 160 4.06 -2.72 -17.84
C THR A 160 3.10 -3.89 -18.02
N ALA A 161 2.21 -4.14 -17.07
CA ALA A 161 1.23 -5.23 -17.13
C ALA A 161 -0.20 -4.68 -17.12
N VAL A 162 -1.04 -5.09 -18.07
CA VAL A 162 -2.42 -4.58 -18.24
C VAL A 162 -3.40 -5.70 -18.59
N GLY A 163 -4.70 -5.49 -18.38
CA GLY A 163 -5.76 -6.39 -18.81
C GLY A 163 -6.22 -7.42 -17.77
N ILE A 164 -7.18 -8.26 -18.17
CA ILE A 164 -7.81 -9.28 -17.32
C ILE A 164 -7.85 -10.60 -18.08
N PRO A 165 -7.05 -11.62 -17.68
CA PRO A 165 -5.90 -11.52 -16.79
C PRO A 165 -4.79 -10.64 -17.37
N ALA A 166 -3.95 -10.07 -16.50
CA ALA A 166 -2.91 -9.14 -16.92
C ALA A 166 -1.87 -9.82 -17.83
N ARG A 167 -1.39 -9.07 -18.83
CA ARG A 167 -0.32 -9.46 -19.75
C ARG A 167 0.70 -8.33 -19.81
N ILE A 168 1.97 -8.70 -19.98
CA ILE A 168 3.06 -7.75 -20.17
C ILE A 168 2.88 -7.10 -21.54
N LEU A 169 2.86 -5.76 -21.58
CA LEU A 169 2.86 -5.00 -22.81
C LEU A 169 4.27 -5.01 -23.39
N GLU A 170 4.38 -5.45 -24.64
CA GLU A 170 5.60 -5.26 -25.43
C GLU A 170 5.78 -3.76 -25.72
N LYS A 171 7.00 -3.26 -25.54
CA LYS A 171 7.34 -1.90 -25.96
C LYS A 171 7.32 -1.87 -27.49
N LYS A 172 6.54 -0.94 -28.06
CA LYS A 172 6.66 -0.56 -29.47
C LYS A 172 7.98 0.14 -29.72
#